data_AF-A0A257HKF0-F1
#
_entry.id   AF-A0A257HKF0-F1
#
_cell.length_a   1.000
_cell.length_b   1.000
_cell.length_c   1.000
_cell.angle_alpha   90.00
_cell.angle_beta   90.00
_cell.angle_gamma   90.00
#
_symmetry.space_group_name_H-M   'P 1'
#
loop_
_entity.id
_entity.type
_entity.pdbx_description
1 polymer ?
#
loop_
_entity_poly.entity_id
_entity_poly.type
_entity_poly.pdbx_seq_one_letter_code
_entity_poly.pdbx_strand_id
1 'polypeptide(L)'
;MNGFDIVILGIVAISALLAFARGFVREALSMAAMFIAILAVLWGFPVFREPMRGIIETGWLADAATVGGIFILVYIAVRVATGRIHEWIHDSEPLGILDRTAGLLFGVARGFALVGVACLVVTSIAPPSMLPKSFQAAKFYPMVMLTADALKHLAPQAGQAATNMARGAASAGEDLAHSRKADTANVLDSSVDGEPVKAQKAPTWTLRPTNSVTPDPESEK
;
A
#
# COMPACT_ATOMS: atom_id res chain seq x y z
N MET A 1 -0.18 26.44 -3.85
CA MET A 1 0.35 25.08 -3.68
C MET A 1 -0.39 24.18 -4.64
N ASN A 2 0.32 23.32 -5.34
CA ASN A 2 -0.26 22.43 -6.34
C ASN A 2 -0.90 21.21 -5.63
N GLY A 3 -1.86 20.53 -6.26
CA GLY A 3 -2.48 19.33 -5.68
C GLY A 3 -1.46 18.25 -5.33
N PHE A 4 -0.38 18.15 -6.11
CA PHE A 4 0.73 17.25 -5.85
C PHE A 4 1.52 17.61 -4.57
N ASP A 5 1.72 18.91 -4.29
CA ASP A 5 2.38 19.34 -3.05
C ASP A 5 1.58 18.91 -1.81
N ILE A 6 0.25 18.95 -1.89
CA ILE A 6 -0.66 18.53 -0.81
C ILE A 6 -0.54 17.02 -0.56
N VAL A 7 -0.46 16.22 -1.62
CA VAL A 7 -0.29 14.76 -1.52
C VAL A 7 1.06 14.43 -0.88
N ILE A 8 2.15 15.06 -1.32
CA ILE A 8 3.49 14.86 -0.75
C ILE A 8 3.47 15.22 0.74
N LEU A 9 2.97 16.42 1.08
CA LEU A 9 2.88 16.87 2.47
C LEU A 9 2.00 15.95 3.30
N GLY A 10 0.89 15.46 2.76
CA GLY A 10 0.01 14.51 3.44
C GLY A 10 0.74 13.21 3.79
N ILE A 11 1.44 12.61 2.84
CA ILE A 11 2.20 11.37 3.07
C ILE A 11 3.30 11.59 4.11
N VAL A 12 4.08 12.67 3.96
CA VAL A 12 5.17 12.99 4.90
C VAL A 12 4.64 13.30 6.29
N ALA A 13 3.55 14.09 6.40
CA ALA A 13 2.94 14.45 7.68
C ALA A 13 2.35 13.23 8.39
N ILE A 14 1.63 12.35 7.68
CA ILE A 14 1.10 11.12 8.25
C ILE A 14 2.25 10.23 8.75
N SER A 15 3.30 10.06 7.95
CA SER A 15 4.49 9.29 8.34
C SER A 15 5.17 9.87 9.59
N ALA A 16 5.36 11.20 9.63
CA ALA A 16 5.92 11.92 10.76
C ALA A 16 5.07 11.78 12.03
N LEU A 17 3.75 11.92 11.92
CA LEU A 17 2.84 11.83 13.06
C LEU A 17 2.76 10.40 13.61
N LEU A 18 2.70 9.40 12.73
CA LEU A 18 2.71 7.99 13.14
C LEU A 18 4.02 7.59 13.81
N ALA A 19 5.15 8.14 13.38
CA ALA A 19 6.45 7.89 14.00
C ALA A 19 6.60 8.65 15.33
N PHE A 20 6.10 9.88 15.42
CA PHE A 20 6.01 10.64 16.67
C PHE A 20 5.16 9.91 17.72
N ALA A 21 4.00 9.36 17.32
CA ALA A 21 3.12 8.63 18.22
C ALA A 21 3.72 7.30 18.72
N ARG A 22 4.56 6.65 17.90
CA ARG A 22 5.17 5.35 18.22
C ARG A 22 6.53 5.46 18.92
N GLY A 23 7.22 6.58 18.78
CA GLY A 23 8.58 6.79 19.29
C GLY A 23 9.68 6.32 18.32
N PHE A 24 10.84 6.98 18.34
CA PHE A 24 11.99 6.65 17.48
C PHE A 24 12.49 5.23 17.71
N VAL A 25 12.73 4.83 18.95
CA VAL A 25 13.27 3.50 19.28
C VAL A 25 12.39 2.40 18.71
N ARG A 26 11.07 2.54 18.87
CA ARG A 26 10.12 1.56 18.35
C ARG A 26 10.11 1.51 16.82
N GLU A 27 10.28 2.66 16.18
CA GLU A 27 10.34 2.75 14.73
C GLU A 27 11.67 2.25 14.16
N ALA A 28 12.79 2.57 14.80
CA ALA A 28 14.13 2.10 14.46
C ALA A 28 14.24 0.58 14.62
N LEU A 29 13.69 0.02 15.69
CA LEU A 29 13.59 -1.43 15.89
C LEU A 29 12.73 -2.09 14.81
N SER A 30 11.62 -1.47 14.40
CA SER A 30 10.78 -1.98 13.30
C SER A 30 11.54 -1.98 11.97
N MET A 31 12.37 -0.97 11.71
CA MET A 31 13.22 -0.91 10.52
C MET A 31 14.36 -1.92 10.59
N ALA A 32 15.00 -2.10 11.75
CA ALA A 32 16.00 -3.14 11.97
C ALA A 32 15.41 -4.53 11.71
N ALA A 33 14.19 -4.81 12.21
CA ALA A 33 13.48 -6.05 11.93
C ALA A 33 13.24 -6.25 10.43
N MET A 34 12.91 -5.19 9.70
CA MET A 34 12.77 -5.23 8.25
C MET A 34 14.11 -5.56 7.56
N PHE A 35 15.23 -4.95 7.97
CA PHE A 35 16.55 -5.28 7.43
C PHE A 35 16.94 -6.74 7.70
N ILE A 36 16.71 -7.24 8.91
CA ILE A 36 16.97 -8.64 9.26
C ILE A 36 16.13 -9.58 8.37
N ALA A 37 14.86 -9.25 8.14
CA ALA A 37 14.00 -10.02 7.25
C ALA A 37 14.49 -10.00 5.80
N ILE A 38 14.96 -8.85 5.29
CA ILE A 38 15.56 -8.75 3.95
C ILE A 38 16.82 -9.62 3.84
N LEU A 39 17.70 -9.59 4.84
CA LEU A 39 18.89 -10.44 4.88
C LEU A 39 18.51 -11.92 4.90
N ALA A 40 17.49 -12.28 5.68
CA ALA A 40 16.99 -13.64 5.73
C ALA A 40 16.40 -14.10 4.39
N VAL A 41 15.71 -13.23 3.66
CA VAL A 41 15.29 -13.53 2.27
C VAL A 41 16.50 -13.72 1.37
N LEU A 42 17.51 -12.85 1.44
CA LEU A 42 18.68 -12.92 0.58
C LEU A 42 19.43 -14.25 0.72
N TRP A 43 19.56 -14.75 1.95
CA TRP A 43 20.20 -16.04 2.22
C TRP A 43 19.26 -17.24 2.09
N GLY A 44 17.98 -17.08 2.44
CA GLY A 44 17.00 -18.16 2.43
C GLY A 44 16.42 -18.44 1.04
N PHE A 45 16.28 -17.43 0.18
CA PHE A 45 15.73 -17.58 -1.17
C PHE A 45 16.37 -18.71 -1.98
N PRO A 46 17.71 -18.81 -2.13
CA PRO A 46 18.32 -19.90 -2.90
C PRO A 46 18.04 -21.30 -2.31
N VAL A 47 17.79 -21.40 -1.00
CA VAL A 47 17.50 -22.66 -0.30
C VAL A 47 16.05 -23.09 -0.50
N PHE A 48 15.11 -22.15 -0.38
CA PHE A 48 13.68 -22.45 -0.41
C PHE A 48 13.04 -22.36 -1.81
N ARG A 49 13.76 -21.84 -2.80
CA ARG A 49 13.26 -21.67 -4.17
C ARG A 49 12.84 -22.98 -4.84
N GLU A 50 13.72 -23.99 -4.85
CA GLU A 50 13.43 -25.27 -5.52
C GLU A 50 12.28 -26.03 -4.84
N PRO A 51 12.23 -26.16 -3.49
CA PRO A 51 11.07 -26.72 -2.81
C PRO A 51 9.75 -26.01 -3.15
N MET A 52 9.75 -24.67 -3.22
CA MET A 52 8.53 -23.90 -3.47
C MET A 52 8.04 -24.03 -4.91
N ARG A 53 8.96 -24.14 -5.87
CA ARG A 53 8.65 -24.43 -7.29
C ARG A 53 8.11 -25.84 -7.51
N GLY A 54 8.36 -26.76 -6.58
CA GLY A 54 7.72 -28.08 -6.56
C GLY A 54 6.25 -28.04 -6.12
N ILE A 55 5.83 -26.98 -5.42
CA ILE A 55 4.45 -26.81 -4.92
C ILE A 55 3.64 -25.89 -5.84
N ILE A 56 4.29 -24.85 -6.39
CA ILE A 56 3.65 -23.84 -7.25
C ILE A 56 4.20 -23.97 -8.67
N GLU A 57 3.36 -24.40 -9.61
CA GLU A 57 3.74 -24.59 -11.02
C GLU A 57 4.17 -23.27 -11.70
N THR A 58 3.55 -22.16 -11.29
CA THR A 58 3.83 -20.85 -11.85
C THR A 58 5.12 -20.27 -11.25
N GLY A 59 6.22 -20.30 -12.00
CA GLY A 59 7.56 -19.96 -11.49
C GLY A 59 7.69 -18.56 -10.87
N TRP A 60 7.05 -17.53 -11.43
CA TRP A 60 7.09 -16.18 -10.85
C TRP A 60 6.30 -16.09 -9.53
N LEU A 61 5.20 -16.84 -9.43
CA LEU A 61 4.37 -16.89 -8.23
C LEU A 61 5.07 -17.69 -7.12
N ALA A 62 5.78 -18.77 -7.49
CA ALA A 62 6.61 -19.55 -6.57
C ALA A 62 7.76 -18.72 -5.98
N ASP A 63 8.44 -17.94 -6.82
CA ASP A 63 9.53 -17.07 -6.39
C ASP A 63 9.00 -15.94 -5.48
N ALA A 64 7.85 -15.33 -5.84
CA ALA A 64 7.19 -14.32 -5.01
C ALA A 64 6.72 -14.88 -3.66
N ALA A 65 6.14 -16.09 -3.65
CA ALA A 65 5.69 -16.76 -2.44
C ALA A 65 6.87 -17.13 -1.51
N THR A 66 8.00 -17.57 -2.08
CA THR A 66 9.23 -17.82 -1.32
C THR A 66 9.73 -16.55 -0.64
N VAL A 67 9.88 -15.47 -1.41
CA VAL A 67 10.34 -14.17 -0.90
C VAL A 67 9.39 -13.65 0.18
N GLY A 68 8.09 -13.61 -0.12
CA GLY A 68 7.07 -13.12 0.81
C GLY A 68 6.96 -13.96 2.08
N GLY A 69 7.00 -15.29 1.94
CA GLY A 69 6.91 -16.23 3.06
C GLY A 69 8.07 -16.07 4.04
N ILE A 70 9.31 -16.08 3.55
CA ILE A 70 10.50 -15.88 4.39
C ILE A 70 10.46 -14.51 5.06
N PHE A 71 10.16 -13.46 4.29
CA PHE A 71 10.11 -12.09 4.81
C PHE A 71 9.10 -11.95 5.94
N ILE A 72 7.85 -12.38 5.74
CA ILE A 72 6.78 -12.23 6.73
C ILE A 72 7.10 -13.05 7.99
N LEU A 73 7.56 -14.30 7.82
CA LEU A 73 7.86 -15.19 8.93
C LEU A 73 8.97 -14.61 9.82
N VAL A 74 10.07 -14.16 9.22
CA VAL A 74 11.20 -13.58 9.96
C VAL A 74 10.82 -12.22 10.55
N TYR A 75 10.14 -11.37 9.80
CA TYR A 75 9.71 -10.06 10.28
C TYR A 75 8.79 -10.18 11.51
N ILE A 76 7.80 -11.09 11.48
CA ILE A 76 6.92 -11.35 12.62
C ILE A 76 7.73 -11.92 13.80
N ALA A 77 8.62 -12.89 13.56
CA ALA A 77 9.44 -13.49 14.61
C ALA A 77 10.28 -12.44 15.34
N VAL A 78 11.00 -11.58 14.61
CA VAL A 78 11.80 -10.49 15.20
C VAL A 78 10.90 -9.50 15.93
N ARG A 79 9.79 -9.07 15.30
CA ARG A 79 8.88 -8.10 15.91
C ARG A 79 8.27 -8.60 17.21
N VAL A 80 7.90 -9.88 17.27
CA VAL A 80 7.38 -10.51 18.49
C VAL A 80 8.47 -10.63 19.54
N ALA A 81 9.68 -11.06 19.16
CA ALA A 81 10.82 -11.15 20.08
C ALA A 81 11.14 -9.78 20.70
N THR A 82 11.19 -8.71 19.90
CA THR A 82 11.45 -7.35 20.38
C THR A 82 10.31 -6.80 21.22
N GLY A 83 9.06 -7.12 20.89
CA GLY A 83 7.89 -6.68 21.66
C GLY A 83 7.83 -7.28 23.07
N ARG A 84 8.28 -8.53 23.24
CA ARG A 84 8.26 -9.26 24.52
C ARG A 84 9.27 -8.74 25.54
N ILE A 85 10.38 -8.16 25.07
CA ILE A 85 11.41 -7.56 25.94
C ILE A 85 10.86 -6.35 26.72
N HIS A 86 9.82 -5.69 26.19
CA HIS A 86 9.24 -4.49 26.79
C HIS A 86 8.38 -4.80 28.03
N GLU A 87 7.77 -5.99 28.13
CA GLU A 87 6.98 -6.41 29.29
C GLU A 87 7.85 -6.80 30.50
N TRP A 88 9.15 -7.06 30.30
CA TRP A 88 10.07 -7.49 31.36
C TRP A 88 10.79 -6.35 32.09
N ILE A 89 10.69 -5.10 31.59
CA ILE A 89 11.53 -3.97 32.03
C ILE A 89 10.75 -2.74 32.49
N HIS A 90 9.41 -2.79 32.54
CA HIS A 90 8.61 -1.65 32.98
C HIS A 90 8.47 -1.57 34.51
N ASP A 91 9.45 -0.93 35.14
CA ASP A 91 9.21 -0.13 36.36
C ASP A 91 9.97 1.22 36.39
N SER A 92 10.71 1.61 35.34
CA SER A 92 11.50 2.85 35.40
C SER A 92 11.41 3.71 34.13
N GLU A 93 10.38 4.57 34.12
CA GLU A 93 10.47 6.01 33.81
C GLU A 93 10.98 6.51 32.43
N PRO A 94 10.79 7.81 32.08
CA PRO A 94 10.19 8.21 30.82
C PRO A 94 11.15 9.06 29.96
N LEU A 95 11.85 8.44 29.01
CA LEU A 95 12.55 9.18 27.93
C LEU A 95 11.59 9.57 26.79
N GLY A 96 10.34 9.90 27.13
CA GLY A 96 9.22 9.96 26.19
C GLY A 96 9.22 11.16 25.24
N ILE A 97 9.94 12.25 25.51
CA ILE A 97 9.88 13.44 24.64
C ILE A 97 10.96 13.40 23.57
N LEU A 98 12.22 13.13 23.95
CA LEU A 98 13.34 13.07 23.00
C LEU A 98 13.17 11.91 22.00
N ASP A 99 12.68 10.76 22.46
CA ASP A 99 12.38 9.63 21.59
C ASP A 99 11.27 9.95 20.57
N ARG A 100 10.26 10.73 20.97
CA ARG A 100 9.17 11.14 20.06
C ARG A 100 9.61 12.19 19.05
N THR A 101 10.42 13.17 19.44
CA THR A 101 10.94 14.18 18.50
C THR A 101 11.91 13.58 17.49
N ALA A 102 12.78 12.66 17.92
CA ALA A 102 13.60 11.85 17.02
C ALA A 102 12.71 11.00 16.08
N GLY A 103 11.59 10.48 16.61
CA GLY A 103 10.63 9.69 15.85
C GLY A 103 9.97 10.51 14.75
N LEU A 104 9.61 11.76 15.04
CA LEU A 104 9.08 12.71 14.05
C LEU A 104 10.08 12.95 12.93
N LEU A 105 11.36 13.22 13.25
CA LEU A 105 12.40 13.47 12.26
C LEU A 105 12.64 12.24 11.38
N PHE A 106 12.68 11.06 11.99
CA PHE A 106 12.76 9.78 11.27
C PHE A 106 11.54 9.56 10.37
N GLY A 107 10.33 9.86 10.86
CA GLY A 107 9.08 9.75 10.11
C GLY A 107 9.03 10.71 8.91
N VAL A 108 9.58 11.92 9.02
CA VAL A 108 9.74 12.85 7.89
C VAL A 108 10.68 12.24 6.84
N ALA A 109 11.86 11.78 7.24
CA ALA A 109 12.83 11.16 6.33
C ALA A 109 12.23 9.94 5.62
N ARG A 110 11.54 9.07 6.37
CA ARG A 110 10.80 7.93 5.82
C ARG A 110 9.71 8.36 4.85
N GLY A 111 8.97 9.42 5.16
CA GLY A 111 7.93 9.98 4.30
C GLY A 111 8.50 10.40 2.95
N PHE A 112 9.62 11.14 2.95
CA PHE A 112 10.32 11.52 1.72
C PHE A 112 10.86 10.31 0.95
N ALA A 113 11.39 9.30 1.64
CA ALA A 113 11.83 8.07 1.00
C ALA A 113 10.66 7.36 0.28
N LEU A 114 9.49 7.24 0.91
CA LEU A 114 8.31 6.64 0.30
C LEU A 114 7.83 7.41 -0.94
N VAL A 115 7.76 8.74 -0.85
CA VAL A 115 7.40 9.59 -1.98
C VAL A 115 8.46 9.51 -3.09
N GLY A 116 9.74 9.46 -2.73
CA GLY A 116 10.86 9.27 -3.66
C GLY A 116 10.74 7.96 -4.44
N VAL A 117 10.48 6.84 -3.75
CA VAL A 117 10.21 5.54 -4.39
C VAL A 117 8.99 5.61 -5.30
N ALA A 118 7.90 6.25 -4.87
CA ALA A 118 6.72 6.43 -5.71
C ALA A 118 7.03 7.24 -6.99
N CYS A 119 7.83 8.31 -6.88
CA CYS A 119 8.31 9.07 -8.03
C CYS A 119 9.21 8.24 -8.94
N LEU A 120 10.09 7.39 -8.39
CA LEU A 120 10.89 6.45 -9.19
C LEU A 120 10.01 5.50 -9.98
N VAL A 121 9.00 4.92 -9.34
CA VAL A 121 8.05 4.04 -10.00
C VAL A 121 7.32 4.76 -11.13
N VAL A 122 6.79 5.96 -10.86
CA VAL A 122 6.06 6.75 -11.86
C VAL A 122 6.96 7.13 -13.05
N THR A 123 8.18 7.58 -12.79
CA THR A 123 9.13 7.98 -13.85
C THR A 123 9.74 6.79 -14.60
N SER A 124 9.73 5.59 -14.02
CA SER A 124 10.13 4.35 -14.70
C SER A 124 9.06 3.81 -15.66
N ILE A 125 7.78 4.16 -15.44
CA ILE A 125 6.65 3.69 -16.27
C ILE A 125 6.23 4.75 -17.29
N ALA A 126 6.16 6.02 -16.89
CA ALA A 126 5.71 7.11 -17.73
C ALA A 126 6.88 7.99 -18.19
N PRO A 127 7.06 8.20 -19.52
CA PRO A 127 8.06 9.13 -20.01
C PRO A 127 7.74 10.56 -19.55
N PRO A 128 8.76 11.44 -19.39
CA PRO A 128 8.57 12.79 -18.85
C PRO A 128 7.55 13.66 -19.61
N SER A 129 7.33 13.37 -20.89
CA SER A 129 6.36 14.04 -21.76
C SER A 129 4.90 13.73 -21.44
N MET A 130 4.62 12.62 -20.74
CA MET A 130 3.28 12.21 -20.31
C MET A 130 2.94 12.67 -18.88
N LEU A 131 3.91 13.21 -18.15
CA LEU A 131 3.66 13.72 -16.80
C LEU A 131 2.92 15.05 -16.85
N PRO A 132 1.85 15.24 -16.06
CA PRO A 132 1.16 16.51 -15.97
C PRO A 132 2.14 17.65 -15.66
N LYS A 133 1.98 18.82 -16.27
CA LYS A 133 2.81 20.00 -15.95
C LYS A 133 2.77 20.35 -14.46
N SER A 134 1.67 20.02 -13.78
CA SER A 134 1.50 20.13 -12.33
C SER A 134 2.42 19.18 -11.53
N PHE A 135 2.89 18.08 -12.08
CA PHE A 135 3.85 17.20 -11.41
C PHE A 135 5.25 17.83 -11.35
N GLN A 136 5.70 18.37 -12.48
CA GLN A 136 7.04 18.98 -12.61
C GLN A 136 7.13 20.38 -11.96
N ALA A 137 6.02 21.11 -11.92
CA ALA A 137 5.95 22.44 -11.30
C ALA A 137 5.77 22.40 -9.76
N ALA A 138 5.71 21.23 -9.14
CA ALA A 138 5.52 21.12 -7.71
C ALA A 138 6.75 21.60 -6.92
N LYS A 139 6.53 22.33 -5.84
CA LYS A 139 7.60 23.00 -5.08
C LYS A 139 8.50 21.98 -4.37
N PHE A 140 7.92 20.86 -3.96
CA PHE A 140 8.65 19.76 -3.30
C PHE A 140 9.26 18.75 -4.28
N TYR A 141 8.96 18.87 -5.59
CA TYR A 141 9.51 18.01 -6.64
C TYR A 141 11.04 17.88 -6.60
N PRO A 142 11.85 18.96 -6.55
CA PRO A 142 13.31 18.83 -6.53
C PRO A 142 13.83 18.10 -5.28
N MET A 143 13.19 18.27 -4.12
CA MET A 143 13.60 17.61 -2.87
C MET A 143 13.24 16.12 -2.87
N VAL A 144 12.09 15.77 -3.45
CA VAL A 144 11.71 14.38 -3.71
C VAL A 144 12.65 13.73 -4.72
N MET A 145 13.02 14.43 -5.79
CA MET A 145 13.92 13.89 -6.80
C MET A 145 15.33 13.66 -6.26
N LEU A 146 15.83 14.57 -5.42
CA LEU A 146 17.10 14.38 -4.70
C LEU A 146 17.07 13.11 -3.84
N THR A 147 15.95 12.88 -3.14
CA THR A 147 15.74 11.66 -2.36
C THR A 147 15.68 10.41 -3.27
N ALA A 148 14.98 10.50 -4.38
CA ALA A 148 14.85 9.43 -5.36
C ALA A 148 16.20 9.04 -5.98
N ASP A 149 17.03 10.03 -6.32
CA ASP A 149 18.38 9.82 -6.86
C ASP A 149 19.33 9.27 -5.79
N ALA A 150 19.25 9.76 -4.56
CA ALA A 150 19.99 9.19 -3.43
C ALA A 150 19.63 7.70 -3.21
N LEU A 151 18.34 7.35 -3.29
CA LEU A 151 17.89 5.97 -3.19
C LEU A 151 18.41 5.08 -4.33
N LYS A 152 18.42 5.59 -5.58
CA LYS A 152 18.98 4.86 -6.73
C LYS A 152 20.46 4.54 -6.51
N HIS A 153 21.23 5.46 -5.96
CA HIS A 153 22.66 5.26 -5.71
C HIS A 153 22.93 4.32 -4.53
N LEU A 154 22.14 4.40 -3.46
CA LEU A 154 22.32 3.57 -2.26
C LEU A 154 21.83 2.13 -2.45
N ALA A 155 20.79 1.92 -3.25
CA ALA A 155 20.18 0.60 -3.41
C ALA A 155 19.76 0.35 -4.87
N PRO A 156 20.72 0.18 -5.80
CA PRO A 156 20.42 0.00 -7.22
C PRO A 156 19.57 -1.25 -7.48
N GLN A 157 19.79 -2.32 -6.72
CA GLN A 157 19.01 -3.56 -6.82
C GLN A 157 17.56 -3.37 -6.33
N ALA A 158 17.36 -2.58 -5.26
CA ALA A 158 16.02 -2.26 -4.77
C ALA A 158 15.26 -1.37 -5.77
N GLY A 159 15.94 -0.42 -6.42
CA GLY A 159 15.36 0.39 -7.49
C GLY A 159 14.89 -0.44 -8.68
N GLN A 160 15.69 -1.43 -9.09
CA GLN A 160 15.32 -2.38 -10.15
C GLN A 160 14.14 -3.27 -9.73
N ALA A 161 14.17 -3.81 -8.51
CA ALA A 161 13.09 -4.63 -7.97
C ALA A 161 11.76 -3.85 -7.90
N ALA A 162 11.78 -2.62 -7.38
CA ALA A 162 10.61 -1.75 -7.32
C ALA A 162 10.06 -1.42 -8.72
N THR A 163 10.94 -1.18 -9.69
CA THR A 163 10.56 -0.94 -11.08
C THR A 163 9.90 -2.16 -11.71
N ASN A 164 10.45 -3.36 -11.47
CA ASN A 164 9.91 -4.60 -12.00
C ASN A 164 8.55 -4.94 -11.39
N MET A 165 8.39 -4.76 -10.07
CA MET A 165 7.10 -4.93 -9.40
C MET A 165 6.06 -3.93 -9.91
N ALA A 166 6.44 -2.67 -10.09
CA ALA A 166 5.51 -1.67 -10.57
C ALA A 166 5.08 -1.89 -12.02
N ARG A 167 5.99 -2.37 -12.89
CA ARG A 167 5.65 -2.77 -14.25
C ARG A 167 4.69 -3.97 -14.25
N GLY A 168 4.91 -4.96 -13.38
CA GLY A 168 4.00 -6.10 -13.23
C GLY A 168 2.62 -5.71 -12.69
N ALA A 169 2.55 -4.76 -11.75
CA ALA A 169 1.29 -4.22 -11.26
C ALA A 169 0.55 -3.41 -12.33
N ALA A 170 1.28 -2.65 -13.16
CA ALA A 170 0.70 -1.90 -14.27
C ALA A 170 0.10 -2.81 -15.35
N SER A 171 0.83 -3.85 -15.78
CA SER A 171 0.32 -4.80 -16.77
C SER A 171 -0.90 -5.58 -16.27
N ALA A 172 -0.91 -5.97 -14.99
CA ALA A 172 -2.09 -6.60 -14.38
C ALA A 172 -3.32 -5.67 -14.37
N GLY A 173 -3.10 -4.36 -14.18
CA GLY A 173 -4.17 -3.36 -14.27
C GLY A 173 -4.69 -3.15 -15.69
N GLU A 174 -3.82 -3.21 -16.70
CA GLU A 174 -4.19 -3.13 -18.12
C GLU A 174 -5.01 -4.35 -18.56
N ASP A 175 -4.62 -5.55 -18.15
CA ASP A 175 -5.37 -6.79 -18.43
C ASP A 175 -6.78 -6.74 -17.84
N LEU A 176 -6.92 -6.25 -16.60
CA LEU A 176 -8.23 -6.05 -15.94
C LEU A 176 -9.08 -4.98 -16.65
N ALA A 177 -8.45 -3.91 -17.15
CA ALA A 177 -9.13 -2.87 -17.90
C ALA A 177 -9.59 -3.34 -19.28
N HIS A 178 -8.81 -4.19 -19.95
CA HIS A 178 -9.17 -4.81 -21.23
C HIS A 178 -10.31 -5.82 -21.08
N SER A 179 -10.28 -6.68 -20.05
CA SER A 179 -11.41 -7.58 -19.76
C SER A 179 -12.69 -6.79 -19.47
N ARG A 180 -12.62 -5.73 -18.66
CA ARG A 180 -13.79 -4.88 -18.39
C ARG A 180 -14.34 -4.20 -19.65
N LYS A 181 -13.47 -3.70 -20.54
CA LYS A 181 -13.89 -3.10 -21.81
C LYS A 181 -14.48 -4.13 -22.76
N ALA A 182 -13.93 -5.34 -22.83
CA ALA A 182 -14.46 -6.43 -23.62
C ALA A 182 -15.85 -6.87 -23.12
N ASP A 183 -16.03 -7.00 -21.81
CA ASP A 183 -17.33 -7.29 -21.20
C ASP A 183 -18.35 -6.19 -21.50
N THR A 184 -17.95 -4.93 -21.38
CA THR A 184 -18.83 -3.78 -21.67
C THR A 184 -19.20 -3.73 -23.15
N ALA A 185 -18.24 -3.98 -24.05
CA ALA A 185 -18.49 -4.04 -25.49
C ALA A 185 -19.45 -5.19 -25.85
N ASN A 186 -19.29 -6.37 -25.25
CA ASN A 186 -20.17 -7.52 -25.46
C ASN A 186 -21.61 -7.26 -24.94
N VAL A 187 -21.76 -6.53 -23.84
CA VAL A 187 -23.06 -6.09 -23.31
C VAL A 187 -23.72 -5.05 -24.23
N LEU A 188 -22.94 -4.14 -24.81
CA LEU A 188 -23.47 -3.15 -25.74
C LEU A 188 -23.84 -3.77 -27.10
N ASP A 189 -23.06 -4.72 -27.59
CA ASP A 189 -23.29 -5.46 -28.84
C ASP A 189 -24.57 -6.30 -28.77
N SER A 190 -24.73 -7.08 -27.68
CA SER A 190 -25.97 -7.83 -27.40
C SER A 190 -27.21 -6.95 -27.17
N SER A 191 -27.03 -5.63 -27.00
CA SER A 191 -28.13 -4.66 -26.92
C SER A 191 -28.50 -4.03 -28.27
N VAL A 192 -27.63 -4.11 -29.28
CA VAL A 192 -27.83 -3.52 -30.62
C VAL A 192 -28.48 -4.52 -31.59
N ASP A 193 -28.29 -5.82 -31.39
CA ASP A 193 -28.83 -6.88 -32.26
C ASP A 193 -30.34 -7.18 -32.10
N GLY A 194 -31.07 -6.36 -31.35
CA GLY A 194 -32.54 -6.31 -31.42
C GLY A 194 -33.31 -7.44 -30.73
N GLU A 195 -32.67 -8.36 -30.01
CA GLU A 195 -33.39 -9.23 -29.08
C GLU A 195 -33.70 -8.43 -27.81
N PRO A 196 -34.99 -8.25 -27.43
CA PRO A 196 -35.32 -7.57 -26.19
C PRO A 196 -34.68 -8.35 -25.04
N VAL A 197 -33.85 -7.67 -24.24
CA VAL A 197 -33.33 -8.20 -22.98
C VAL A 197 -34.51 -8.81 -22.24
N LYS A 198 -34.55 -10.15 -22.15
CA LYS A 198 -35.62 -10.86 -21.44
C LYS A 198 -35.68 -10.24 -20.05
N ALA A 199 -36.79 -9.57 -19.75
CA ALA A 199 -36.99 -8.92 -18.47
C ALA A 199 -36.82 -9.98 -17.39
N GLN A 200 -35.64 -10.01 -16.77
CA GLN A 200 -35.40 -10.83 -15.61
C GLN A 200 -36.42 -10.37 -14.57
N LYS A 201 -37.38 -11.24 -14.26
CA LYS A 201 -38.53 -10.94 -13.41
C LYS A 201 -38.02 -10.26 -12.15
N ALA A 202 -38.37 -8.99 -11.97
CA ALA A 202 -37.91 -8.20 -10.83
C ALA A 202 -38.24 -8.97 -9.54
N PRO A 203 -37.33 -9.00 -8.54
CA PRO A 203 -37.65 -9.61 -7.26
C PRO A 203 -38.90 -8.94 -6.69
N THR A 204 -39.91 -9.73 -6.34
CA THR A 204 -41.15 -9.22 -5.75
C THR A 204 -40.82 -8.68 -4.36
N TRP A 205 -40.57 -7.38 -4.26
CA TRP A 205 -40.43 -6.69 -2.99
C TRP A 205 -41.80 -6.68 -2.31
N THR A 206 -42.06 -7.62 -1.40
CA THR A 206 -43.22 -7.54 -0.51
C THR A 206 -42.97 -6.40 0.47
N LEU A 207 -43.55 -5.23 0.22
CA LEU A 207 -43.53 -4.12 1.17
C LEU A 207 -44.16 -4.60 2.48
N ARG A 208 -43.40 -4.52 3.57
CA ARG A 208 -43.91 -4.80 4.92
C ARG A 208 -45.08 -3.84 5.19
N PRO A 209 -46.26 -4.32 5.62
CA PRO A 209 -47.37 -3.41 5.92
C PRO A 209 -46.94 -2.44 7.03
N THR A 210 -47.08 -1.15 6.75
CA THR A 210 -46.86 -0.07 7.71
C THR A 210 -47.99 -0.12 8.72
N ASN A 211 -47.69 -0.42 9.99
CA ASN A 211 -48.67 -0.30 11.06
C ASN A 211 -49.12 1.17 11.16
N SER A 212 -50.36 1.45 10.78
CA SER A 212 -51.01 2.73 11.03
C SER A 212 -51.28 2.85 12.53
N VAL A 213 -50.56 3.72 13.22
CA VAL A 213 -50.93 4.15 14.56
C VAL A 213 -52.18 5.03 14.40
N THR A 214 -53.34 4.49 14.75
CA THR A 214 -54.58 5.27 14.91
C THR A 214 -54.47 6.09 16.20
N PRO A 215 -54.64 7.42 16.17
CA PRO A 215 -54.73 8.21 17.40
C PRO A 215 -56.06 7.91 18.11
N ASP A 216 -55.97 7.62 19.40
CA ASP A 216 -57.11 7.38 20.30
C ASP A 216 -57.87 8.71 20.56
N PRO A 217 -59.19 8.81 20.29
CA PRO A 217 -59.93 10.07 20.38
C PRO A 217 -60.48 10.41 21.78
N GLU A 218 -60.00 9.79 22.86
CA GLU A 218 -60.41 10.14 24.24
C GLU A 218 -59.25 10.69 25.09
N SER A 219 -58.88 11.96 24.89
CA SER A 219 -58.15 12.70 25.93
C SER A 219 -58.45 14.21 25.96
N GLU A 220 -59.68 14.62 25.61
CA GLU A 220 -60.11 16.01 25.79
C GLU A 220 -61.35 16.06 26.69
N LYS A 221 -61.12 15.94 28.00
CA LYS A 221 -61.87 16.59 29.08
C LYS A 221 -60.98 16.84 30.28
#